data_AF-A0A497JCH8-F1
#
_entry.id   AF-A0A497JCH8-F1
#
_cell.length_a   1.000
_cell.length_b   1.000
_cell.length_c   1.000
_cell.angle_alpha   90.00
_cell.angle_beta   90.00
_cell.angle_gamma   90.00
#
_symmetry.space_group_name_H-M   'P 1'
#
loop_
_entity.id
_entity.type
_entity.pdbx_description
1 polymer ?
#
loop_
_entity_poly.entity_id
_entity_poly.type
_entity_poly.pdbx_seq_one_letter_code
_entity_poly.pdbx_strand_id
1 'polypeptide(L)' 'PERITLIFNDVCIVEKGKIREENLKKARETLKEREIFIHLSLNLGKETAVAFGCDMSYDYVKINAEYN' A
#
# COMPACT_ATOMS: atom_id res chain seq x y z
N PRO A 1 -0.43 -8.48 -15.63
CA PRO A 1 -1.35 -8.46 -14.46
C PRO A 1 -1.27 -9.73 -13.60
N GLU A 2 -1.30 -10.92 -14.21
CA GLU A 2 -1.35 -12.23 -13.53
C GLU A 2 -0.12 -12.61 -12.69
N ARG A 3 0.92 -11.77 -12.69
CA ARG A 3 2.16 -12.02 -11.95
C ARG A 3 2.32 -11.12 -10.74
N ILE A 4 1.44 -10.15 -10.55
CA ILE A 4 1.61 -9.13 -9.52
C ILE A 4 1.38 -9.77 -8.13
N THR A 5 2.26 -9.44 -7.19
CA THR A 5 2.07 -9.71 -5.77
C THR A 5 2.11 -8.39 -5.01
N LEU A 6 1.10 -8.16 -4.16
CA LEU A 6 0.98 -6.96 -3.32
C LEU A 6 0.80 -7.37 -1.86
N ILE A 7 1.64 -6.82 -0.99
CA ILE A 7 1.65 -7.10 0.45
C ILE A 7 1.63 -5.76 1.19
N PHE A 8 0.71 -5.63 2.14
CA PHE A 8 0.65 -4.50 3.07
C PHE A 8 1.08 -4.97 4.45
N ASN A 9 2.14 -4.39 5.00
CA ASN A 9 2.87 -4.88 6.17
C ASN A 9 3.22 -6.38 5.98
N ASP A 10 2.56 -7.25 6.73
CA ASP A 10 2.73 -8.72 6.68
C ASP A 10 1.58 -9.45 5.95
N VAL A 11 0.63 -8.72 5.36
CA VAL A 11 -0.61 -9.28 4.79
C VAL A 11 -0.60 -9.25 3.26
N CYS A 12 -0.61 -10.43 2.65
CA CYS A 12 -0.71 -10.57 1.19
C CYS A 12 -2.13 -10.26 0.69
N ILE A 13 -2.28 -9.21 -0.12
CA ILE A 13 -3.56 -8.71 -0.66
C ILE A 13 -3.81 -9.23 -2.07
N VAL A 14 -2.75 -9.29 -2.87
CA VAL A 14 -2.80 -9.80 -4.25
C VAL A 14 -1.71 -10.84 -4.39
N GLU A 15 -2.06 -12.02 -4.88
CA GLU A 15 -1.10 -13.06 -5.26
C GLU A 15 -1.40 -13.53 -6.68
N LYS A 16 -0.38 -13.54 -7.54
CA LYS A 16 -0.52 -13.95 -8.95
C LYS A 16 -1.67 -13.21 -9.65
N GLY A 17 -1.75 -11.90 -9.40
CA GLY A 17 -2.78 -11.02 -9.96
C GLY A 17 -4.21 -11.25 -9.46
N LYS A 18 -4.42 -12.12 -8.45
CA LYS A 18 -5.73 -12.38 -7.84
C LYS A 18 -5.80 -11.81 -6.43
N ILE A 19 -6.91 -11.18 -6.10
CA ILE A 19 -7.18 -10.65 -4.76
C ILE A 19 -7.42 -11.80 -3.78
N ARG A 20 -6.85 -11.67 -2.59
CA ARG A 20 -7.11 -12.54 -1.43
C ARG A 20 -8.16 -11.88 -0.54
N GLU A 21 -9.42 -12.05 -0.92
CA GLU A 21 -10.57 -11.44 -0.24
C GLU A 21 -10.58 -11.75 1.27
N GLU A 22 -10.17 -12.95 1.65
CA GLU A 22 -10.07 -13.40 3.04
C GLU A 22 -9.10 -12.55 3.88
N ASN A 23 -8.11 -11.91 3.25
CA ASN A 23 -7.08 -11.13 3.90
C ASN A 23 -7.43 -9.64 4.03
N LEU A 24 -8.43 -9.14 3.30
CA LEU A 24 -8.76 -7.71 3.27
C LEU A 24 -9.10 -7.15 4.64
N LYS A 25 -9.84 -7.92 5.45
CA LYS A 25 -10.18 -7.52 6.82
C LYS A 25 -8.93 -7.38 7.68
N LYS A 26 -8.00 -8.32 7.60
CA LYS A 26 -6.74 -8.28 8.36
C LYS A 26 -5.88 -7.10 7.90
N ALA A 27 -5.75 -6.91 6.60
CA ALA A 27 -4.98 -5.80 6.02
C ALA A 27 -5.50 -4.43 6.44
N ARG A 28 -6.82 -4.26 6.52
CA ARG A 28 -7.42 -3.02 7.00
C ARG A 28 -7.02 -2.68 8.44
N GLU A 29 -6.82 -3.69 9.27
CA GLU A 29 -6.37 -3.48 10.65
C GLU A 29 -4.90 -3.07 10.71
N THR A 30 -4.03 -3.63 9.86
CA THR A 30 -2.60 -3.26 9.81
C THR A 30 -2.37 -1.85 9.28
N LEU A 31 -3.28 -1.34 8.44
CA LEU A 31 -3.25 0.06 7.97
C LEU A 31 -3.54 1.12 9.06
N LYS A 32 -3.91 0.71 10.27
CA LYS A 32 -4.05 1.63 11.42
C LYS A 32 -2.73 1.86 12.16
N GLU A 33 -1.69 1.11 11.80
CA GLU A 33 -0.36 1.30 12.36
C GLU A 33 0.24 2.64 11.93
N ARG A 34 1.17 3.15 12.74
CA ARG A 34 1.81 4.45 12.49
C ARG A 34 2.68 4.43 11.22
N GLU A 35 3.29 3.30 10.92
CA GLU A 35 4.11 3.10 9.72
C GLU A 35 3.48 1.99 8.88
N ILE A 36 3.44 2.20 7.57
CA ILE A 36 2.84 1.27 6.62
C ILE A 36 3.89 0.91 5.59
N PHE A 37 4.16 -0.38 5.46
CA PHE A 37 5.02 -0.95 4.43
C PHE A 37 4.17 -1.48 3.28
N ILE A 38 4.47 -1.04 2.06
CA ILE A 38 3.81 -1.52 0.85
C ILE A 38 4.86 -2.20 -0.01
N HIS A 39 4.76 -3.53 -0.14
CA HIS A 39 5.63 -4.32 -0.99
C HIS A 39 4.89 -4.73 -2.25
N LEU A 40 5.32 -4.20 -3.39
CA LEU A 40 4.83 -4.56 -4.71
C LEU A 40 5.90 -5.32 -5.49
N SER A 41 5.62 -6.59 -5.80
CA SER A 41 6.41 -7.35 -6.77
C SER A 41 5.69 -7.40 -8.11
N LEU A 42 6.34 -6.89 -9.14
CA LEU A 42 5.89 -7.04 -10.53
C LEU A 42 6.25 -8.42 -11.11
N ASN A 43 7.19 -9.14 -10.48
CA ASN A 43 7.73 -10.42 -10.96
C ASN A 43 8.16 -10.37 -12.45
N LEU A 44 8.87 -9.30 -12.81
CA LEU A 44 9.40 -9.04 -14.16
C LEU A 44 10.93 -9.07 -14.25
N GLY A 45 11.62 -9.21 -13.12
CA GLY A 45 13.08 -9.16 -13.05
C GLY A 45 13.56 -9.12 -11.60
N LYS A 46 14.81 -8.69 -11.42
CA LYS A 46 15.47 -8.60 -10.10
C LYS A 46 15.65 -7.16 -9.61
N GLU A 47 15.30 -6.18 -10.43
CA GLU A 47 15.44 -4.77 -10.10
C GLU A 47 14.47 -4.37 -8.99
N THR A 48 14.92 -3.44 -8.13
CA THR A 48 14.18 -2.96 -6.97
C THR A 48 14.31 -1.45 -6.84
N ALA A 49 13.23 -0.79 -6.41
CA ALA A 49 13.22 0.61 -6.04
C ALA A 49 12.42 0.79 -4.74
N VAL A 50 12.78 1.82 -3.96
CA VAL A 50 12.11 2.16 -2.70
C VAL A 50 11.75 3.63 -2.74
N ALA A 51 10.53 3.95 -2.32
CA ALA A 51 10.03 5.32 -2.16
C ALA A 51 9.43 5.48 -0.76
N PHE A 52 9.44 6.71 -0.26
CA PHE A 52 8.89 7.07 1.04
C PHE A 52 7.82 8.15 0.85
N GLY A 53 6.79 8.10 1.67
CA GLY A 53 5.69 9.06 1.65
C GLY A 53 4.93 9.03 2.97
N CYS A 54 3.84 9.78 3.04
CA CYS A 54 2.91 9.78 4.17
C CYS A 54 1.48 9.75 3.65
N ASP A 55 0.53 9.52 4.55
CA ASP A 55 -0.88 9.64 4.23
C ASP A 55 -1.24 11.09 3.88
N MET A 56 -2.25 11.25 3.03
CA MET A 56 -2.88 12.55 2.79
C MET A 56 -4.04 12.72 3.76
N SER A 57 -3.78 13.33 4.91
CA SER A 57 -4.78 13.64 5.92
C SER A 57 -5.60 14.89 5.56
N TYR A 58 -6.76 15.06 6.19
CA TYR A 58 -7.64 16.22 5.97
C TYR A 58 -6.93 17.55 6.31
N ASP A 59 -6.01 17.52 7.26
CA ASP A 59 -5.20 18.69 7.66
C ASP A 59 -4.26 19.14 6.55
N TYR A 60 -3.79 18.23 5.68
CA TYR A 60 -2.99 18.57 4.50
C TYR A 60 -3.81 19.39 3.47
N VAL A 61 -5.09 19.06 3.30
CA VAL A 61 -6.00 19.80 2.42
C VAL A 61 -6.31 21.17 3.00
N LYS A 62 -6.57 21.26 4.31
CA LYS A 62 -6.88 22.54 4.98
C LYS A 62 -5.71 23.53 4.94
N ILE A 63 -4.50 23.06 5.22
CA ILE A 63 -3.29 23.90 5.20
C ILE A 63 -2.96 24.41 3.79
N ASN A 64 -3.19 23.62 2.75
CA ASN A 64 -2.90 24.03 1.37
C ASN A 64 -4.07 24.75 0.68
N ALA A 65 -5.30 24.67 1.19
CA ALA A 65 -6.48 25.33 0.62
C ALA A 65 -6.68 26.78 1.12
N GLU A 66 -6.07 27.17 2.25
CA GLU A 66 -6.12 28.54 2.79
C GLU A 66 -5.11 29.51 2.14
N TYR A 67 -4.37 29.08 1.12
CA TYR A 67 -3.63 29.97 0.23
C TYR A 67 -4.54 30.51 -0.89
N ASN A 68 -5.58 31.27 -0.52
CA ASN A 68 -6.31 32.14 -1.45
C ASN A 68 -6.57 33.49 -0.80
#